data_AF-A0A1Z1WB13-F1
#
_entry.id   AF-A0A1Z1WB13-F1
#
_cell.length_a   1.000
_cell.length_b   1.000
_cell.length_c   1.000
_cell.angle_alpha   90.00
_cell.angle_beta   90.00
_cell.angle_gamma   90.00
#
_symmetry.space_group_name_H-M   'P 1'
#
loop_
_entity.id
_entity.type
_entity.pdbx_description
1 polymer ?
#
loop_
_entity_poly.entity_id
_entity_poly.type
_entity_poly.pdbx_seq_one_letter_code
_entity_poly.pdbx_strand_id
1 'polypeptide(L)' 'MGIFSKRPATNPAAQEHQIQQAKREAAQRHTEILQRLENGTATREDKRIFNAGRTRSGRI' A
#
# COMPACT_ATOMS: atom_id res chain seq x y z
N MET A 1 33.33 15.47 17.46
CA MET A 1 32.29 16.08 16.60
C MET A 1 31.78 15.02 15.65
N GLY A 2 30.60 14.45 15.92
CA GLY A 2 30.04 13.35 15.15
C GLY A 2 29.48 13.83 13.82
N ILE A 3 29.98 13.28 12.71
CA ILE A 3 29.50 13.54 11.36
C ILE A 3 28.17 12.79 11.22
N PHE A 4 27.06 13.47 11.53
CA PHE A 4 25.72 12.94 11.26
C PHE A 4 25.62 12.57 9.78
N SER A 5 25.36 11.30 9.51
CA SER A 5 25.27 10.72 8.18
C SER A 5 24.40 11.58 7.27
N LYS A 6 25.00 12.08 6.18
CA LYS A 6 24.36 12.79 5.07
C LYS A 6 23.30 11.89 4.42
N ARG A 7 22.12 11.75 5.03
CA ARG A 7 20.94 11.35 4.25
C ARG A 7 20.78 12.47 3.21
N PRO A 8 20.74 12.17 1.90
CA PRO A 8 20.47 13.19 0.91
C PRO A 8 19.19 13.90 1.32
N ALA A 9 19.13 15.23 1.11
CA ALA A 9 17.93 16.00 1.37
C ALA A 9 16.82 15.45 0.49
N THR A 10 16.08 14.46 1.00
CA THR A 10 14.91 13.92 0.33
C THR A 10 13.98 15.10 0.14
N ASN A 11 13.70 15.49 -1.11
CA ASN A 11 12.75 16.55 -1.36
C ASN A 11 11.40 16.09 -0.79
N PRO A 12 10.94 16.67 0.33
CA PRO A 12 9.80 16.14 1.07
C PRO A 12 8.53 16.18 0.21
N ALA A 13 8.40 17.17 -0.68
CA ALA A 13 7.28 17.27 -1.61
C ALA A 13 7.29 16.12 -2.64
N ALA A 14 8.45 15.78 -3.20
CA ALA A 14 8.55 14.68 -4.15
C ALA A 14 8.25 13.32 -3.49
N GLN A 15 8.70 13.14 -2.24
CA GLN A 15 8.41 11.94 -1.46
C GLN A 15 6.92 11.85 -1.11
N GLU A 16 6.29 12.97 -0.75
CA GLU A 16 4.86 13.03 -0.47
C GLU A 16 4.02 12.71 -1.71
N HIS A 17 4.39 13.25 -2.89
CA HIS A 17 3.73 12.92 -4.15
C HIS A 17 3.84 11.43 -4.49
N GLN A 18 5.02 10.81 -4.30
CA GLN A 18 5.20 9.37 -4.52
C GLN A 18 4.35 8.54 -3.56
N ILE A 19 4.28 8.94 -2.28
CA ILE A 19 3.43 8.26 -1.29
C ILE A 19 1.96 8.38 -1.66
N GLN A 20 1.51 9.56 -2.12
CA GLN A 20 0.12 9.76 -2.54
C GLN A 20 -0.22 8.92 -3.78
N GLN A 21 0.67 8.84 -4.77
CA GLN A 21 0.50 7.97 -5.94
C GLN A 21 0.42 6.50 -5.53
N ALA A 22 1.37 6.03 -4.72
CA ALA A 22 1.38 4.66 -4.22
C ALA A 22 0.10 4.31 -3.42
N LYS A 23 -0.43 5.25 -2.63
CA LYS A 23 -1.71 5.07 -1.92
C LYS A 23 -2.89 4.93 -2.88
N ARG A 24 -2.93 5.72 -3.96
CA ARG A 24 -3.99 5.63 -4.99
C ARG A 24 -3.94 4.30 -5.71
N GLU A 25 -2.76 3.87 -6.15
CA GLU A 25 -2.57 2.57 -6.80
C GLU A 25 -2.95 1.41 -5.88
N ALA A 26 -2.54 1.47 -4.60
CA ALA A 26 -2.89 0.45 -3.61
C ALA A 26 -4.41 0.39 -3.38
N ALA A 27 -5.09 1.54 -3.34
CA ALA A 27 -6.54 1.59 -3.20
C ALA A 27 -7.26 0.97 -4.42
N GLN A 28 -6.81 1.29 -5.64
CA GLN A 28 -7.35 0.69 -6.87
C GLN A 28 -7.21 -0.84 -6.88
N ARG A 29 -6.01 -1.35 -6.57
CA ARG A 29 -5.76 -2.81 -6.49
C ARG A 29 -6.64 -3.47 -5.43
N HIS A 30 -6.86 -2.81 -4.29
CA HIS A 30 -7.73 -3.34 -3.25
C HIS A 30 -9.20 -3.42 -3.70
N THR A 31 -9.69 -2.42 -4.43
CA THR A 31 -11.03 -2.44 -5.02
C THR A 31 -11.18 -3.54 -6.06
N GLU A 32 -10.18 -3.75 -6.92
CA GLU A 32 -10.20 -4.86 -7.89
C GLU A 32 -10.26 -6.23 -7.19
N ILE A 33 -9.46 -6.42 -6.13
CA ILE A 33 -9.48 -7.64 -5.34
C ILE A 33 -10.85 -7.85 -4.68
N LEU A 34 -11.44 -6.79 -4.12
CA LEU A 34 -12.80 -6.83 -3.56
C LEU A 34 -13.83 -7.26 -4.61
N GLN A 35 -13.80 -6.68 -5.81
CA GLN A 35 -14.71 -7.06 -6.89
C GLN A 35 -14.53 -8.53 -7.30
N ARG A 36 -13.28 -9.02 -7.38
CA ARG A 36 -13.02 -10.44 -7.66
C ARG A 36 -13.53 -11.35 -6.54
N LEU A 37 -13.48 -10.90 -5.28
CA LEU A 37 -13.99 -11.66 -4.14
C LEU A 37 -15.52 -11.75 -4.18
N GLU A 38 -16.19 -10.63 -4.46
CA GLU A 38 -17.66 -10.55 -4.61
C GLU A 38 -18.15 -11.41 -5.79
N ASN A 39 -17.43 -11.37 -6.92
CA ASN A 39 -17.76 -12.15 -8.12
C ASN A 39 -17.35 -13.63 -8.02
N GLY A 40 -16.69 -14.05 -6.93
CA GLY A 40 -16.22 -15.43 -6.73
C GLY A 40 -15.04 -15.86 -7.62
N THR A 41 -14.45 -14.94 -8.39
CA THR A 41 -13.32 -15.18 -9.30
C THR A 41 -11.95 -14.92 -8.65
N ALA A 42 -11.93 -14.49 -7.39
CA ALA A 42 -10.71 -14.20 -6.65
C ALA A 42 -9.82 -15.44 -6.48
N THR A 43 -8.54 -15.24 -6.79
CA THR A 43 -7.50 -16.25 -6.59
C THR A 43 -7.15 -16.40 -5.10
N ARG A 44 -6.39 -17.45 -4.77
CA ARG A 44 -5.83 -17.64 -3.42
C ARG A 44 -4.90 -16.50 -3.02
N GLU A 45 -4.19 -15.91 -3.98
CA GLU A 45 -3.29 -14.79 -3.76
C GLU A 45 -4.07 -13.50 -3.46
N ASP A 46 -5.15 -13.21 -4.20
CA ASP A 46 -6.04 -12.09 -3.95
C ASP A 46 -6.61 -12.12 -2.51
N LYS A 47 -7.06 -13.30 -2.06
CA LYS A 47 -7.53 -13.52 -0.67
C LYS A 47 -6.44 -13.25 0.37
N ARG A 48 -5.20 -13.67 0.09
CA ARG A 48 -4.06 -13.45 0.99
C ARG A 48 -3.73 -11.97 1.11
N ILE A 49 -3.69 -11.25 -0.01
CA ILE A 49 -3.44 -9.81 -0.06
C ILE A 49 -4.55 -9.05 0.69
N PHE A 50 -5.80 -9.41 0.44
CA PHE A 50 -6.96 -8.82 1.11
C PHE A 50 -6.91 -9.01 2.63
N ASN A 51 -6.68 -10.24 3.10
CA ASN A 51 -6.56 -10.55 4.53
C ASN A 51 -5.36 -9.83 5.17
N ALA A 52 -4.21 -9.77 4.49
CA ALA A 52 -3.04 -9.04 4.98
C ALA A 52 -3.27 -7.53 5.06
N GLY A 53 -4.10 -6.96 4.18
CA GLY A 53 -4.56 -5.58 4.28
C GLY A 53 -5.50 -5.37 5.47
N ARG A 54 -6.46 -6.27 5.65
CA ARG A 54 -7.45 -6.22 6.73
C ARG A 54 -6.81 -6.33 8.13
N THR A 55 -5.85 -7.24 8.32
CA THR A 55 -5.14 -7.39 9.61
C THR A 55 -4.28 -6.18 9.96
N ARG A 56 -3.60 -5.56 8.99
CA ARG A 56 -2.83 -4.32 9.22
C ARG A 56 -3.71 -3.13 9.60
N SER A 57 -4.95 -3.11 9.13
CA SER A 57 -5.92 -2.06 9.46
C SER A 57 -6.56 -2.24 10.85
N GLY A 58 -6.28 -3.34 11.57
CA GLY A 58 -6.94 -3.66 12.85
C GLY A 58 -8.44 -3.99 12.72
N ARG A 59 -8.97 -4.09 11.50
CA ARG A 59 -10.32 -4.56 11.22
C ARG A 59 -10.33 -6.08 11.29
N ILE A 60 -10.26 -6.66 12.49
CA ILE A 60 -10.61 -8.08 12.66
C ILE A 60 -12.11 -8.23 12.46
#